data_AF-A0A967D4A0-F1
#
_entry.id   AF-A0A967D4A0-F1
#
_cell.length_a   1.000
_cell.length_b   1.000
_cell.length_c   1.000
_cell.angle_alpha   90.00
_cell.angle_beta   90.00
_cell.angle_gamma   90.00
#
_symmetry.space_group_name_H-M   'P 1'
#
loop_
_entity.id
_entity.type
_entity.pdbx_description
1 polymer ?
#
loop_
_entity_poly.entity_id
_entity_poly.type
_entity_poly.pdbx_seq_one_letter_code
_entity_poly.pdbx_strand_id
1 'polypeptide(L)' 'MEDADNQIDIILAGDEAAARSITFVEVPAQGDYLPLYNPGGPGPEPFPNVRYTAPGPPDLEPVINALDDPMRVSNIP' A
#
# COMPACT_ATOMS: atom_id res chain seq x y z
N MET A 1 9.42 -0.83 13.48
CA MET A 1 9.28 -1.99 12.59
C MET A 1 7.89 -1.88 12.03
N GLU A 2 7.79 -1.64 10.74
CA GLU A 2 6.53 -1.57 10.02
C GLU A 2 6.02 -3.00 9.76
N ASP A 3 4.71 -3.16 9.66
CA ASP A 3 4.06 -4.40 9.26
C ASP A 3 3.83 -4.34 7.73
N ALA A 4 4.70 -5.02 6.99
CA ALA A 4 4.74 -5.00 5.53
C ALA A 4 4.03 -6.21 4.90
N ASP A 5 3.06 -6.80 5.61
CA ASP A 5 2.33 -7.97 5.15
C ASP A 5 1.37 -7.66 3.99
N ASN A 6 0.96 -6.40 3.83
CA ASN A 6 0.09 -5.95 2.75
C ASN A 6 0.89 -5.30 1.62
N GLN A 7 0.52 -5.62 0.37
CA GLN A 7 1.12 -5.05 -0.84
C GLN A 7 0.13 -4.08 -1.51
N ILE A 8 0.65 -2.98 -2.05
CA ILE A 8 -0.13 -1.99 -2.80
C ILE A 8 0.30 -2.06 -4.26
N ASP A 9 -0.62 -2.48 -5.13
CA ASP A 9 -0.38 -2.44 -6.58
C ASP A 9 -0.69 -1.05 -7.13
N ILE A 10 0.29 -0.47 -7.83
CA ILE A 10 0.15 0.83 -8.49
C ILE A 10 0.08 0.61 -9.99
N ILE A 11 -1.10 0.84 -10.56
CA ILE A 11 -1.34 0.66 -11.98
C ILE A 11 -1.10 1.99 -12.70
N LEU A 12 -0.10 2.00 -13.57
CA LEU A 12 0.26 3.15 -14.40
C LEU A 12 -0.05 2.83 -15.85
N ALA A 13 -0.57 3.82 -16.58
CA ALA A 13 -0.74 3.76 -18.02
C ALA A 13 0.17 4.79 -18.68
N GLY A 14 1.07 4.36 -19.55
CA GLY A 14 2.01 5.26 -20.19
C GLY A 14 3.26 4.56 -20.74
N ASP A 15 4.33 5.34 -20.86
CA ASP A 15 5.63 4.88 -21.33
C ASP A 15 6.33 3.97 -20.31
N GLU A 16 6.93 2.89 -20.79
CA GLU A 16 7.59 1.90 -19.94
C GLU A 16 8.85 2.46 -19.26
N ALA A 17 9.63 3.29 -19.96
CA ALA A 17 10.84 3.89 -19.38
C ALA A 17 10.46 4.90 -18.29
N ALA A 18 9.37 5.64 -18.47
CA ALA A 18 8.80 6.48 -17.42
C ALA A 18 8.36 5.65 -16.20
N ALA A 19 7.64 4.55 -16.40
CA ALA A 19 7.23 3.67 -15.30
C ALA A 19 8.44 3.08 -14.54
N ARG A 20 9.49 2.65 -15.26
CA ARG A 20 10.74 2.15 -14.67
C ARG A 20 11.51 3.19 -13.86
N SER A 21 11.28 4.48 -14.10
CA SER A 21 11.98 5.55 -13.38
C SER A 21 11.44 5.82 -11.97
N ILE A 22 10.27 5.26 -11.64
CA ILE A 22 9.63 5.46 -10.35
C ILE A 22 10.28 4.57 -9.30
N THR A 23 10.73 5.18 -8.21
CA THR A 23 11.46 4.50 -7.12
C THR A 23 10.74 4.58 -5.77
N PHE A 24 9.85 5.57 -5.60
CA PHE A 24 9.07 5.78 -4.39
C PHE A 24 7.69 6.32 -4.71
N VAL A 25 6.75 6.07 -3.81
CA VAL A 25 5.41 6.67 -3.79
C VAL A 25 5.24 7.42 -2.48
N GLU A 26 4.95 8.71 -2.59
CA GLU A 26 4.65 9.53 -1.43
C GLU A 26 3.21 9.29 -1.00
N VAL A 27 3.00 9.03 0.30
CA VAL A 27 1.71 8.96 0.97
C VAL A 27 1.64 10.12 1.94
N PRO A 28 1.17 11.32 1.52
CA PRO A 28 1.32 12.51 2.35
C PRO A 28 0.48 12.50 3.62
N ALA A 29 -0.69 11.84 3.59
CA ALA A 29 -1.67 11.80 4.69
C ALA A 29 -2.06 13.18 5.27
N GLN A 30 -1.89 14.25 4.50
CA GLN A 30 -2.08 15.64 4.92
C GLN A 30 -2.52 16.54 3.76
N GLY A 31 -3.01 17.74 4.09
CA GLY A 31 -3.50 18.70 3.10
C GLY A 31 -4.72 18.17 2.36
N ASP A 32 -4.65 18.13 1.03
CA ASP A 32 -5.72 17.61 0.18
C ASP A 32 -5.71 16.06 0.08
N TYR A 33 -4.74 15.39 0.71
CA TYR A 33 -4.59 13.93 0.68
C TYR A 33 -5.15 13.29 1.96
N LEU A 34 -5.96 12.27 1.78
CA LEU A 34 -6.46 11.44 2.89
C LEU A 34 -5.37 10.48 3.38
N PRO A 35 -5.38 10.09 4.67
CA PRO A 35 -4.50 9.05 5.18
C PRO A 35 -4.75 7.70 4.50
N LEU A 36 -3.68 6.91 4.30
CA LEU A 36 -3.78 5.51 3.93
C LEU A 36 -4.21 4.69 5.17
N TYR A 37 -5.13 3.75 4.96
CA TYR A 37 -5.59 2.83 5.99
C TYR A 37 -5.22 1.41 5.58
N ASN A 38 -4.20 0.86 6.22
CA ASN A 38 -3.78 -0.51 5.97
C ASN A 38 -4.65 -1.47 6.80
N PRO A 39 -5.45 -2.37 6.19
CA PRO A 39 -6.33 -3.27 6.94
C PRO A 39 -5.51 -4.33 7.67
N GLY A 40 -5.75 -4.47 8.98
CA GLY A 40 -5.15 -5.52 9.82
C GLY A 40 -5.80 -5.62 11.20
N GLY A 41 -6.96 -4.97 11.38
CA GLY A 41 -7.68 -4.96 12.64
C GLY A 41 -8.18 -6.36 13.04
N PRO A 42 -8.67 -6.54 14.27
CA PRO A 42 -8.91 -7.85 14.89
C PRO A 42 -10.15 -8.62 14.36
N GLY A 43 -10.52 -8.40 13.09
CA GLY A 43 -11.68 -8.97 12.43
C GLY A 43 -12.85 -7.99 12.28
N PRO A 44 -14.01 -8.45 11.76
CA PRO A 44 -15.15 -7.59 11.48
C PRO A 44 -16.02 -7.27 12.72
N GLU A 45 -15.90 -8.04 13.80
CA GLU A 45 -16.71 -7.86 15.02
C GLU A 45 -16.03 -6.89 15.98
N PRO A 46 -16.63 -5.73 16.32
CA PRO A 46 -16.02 -4.71 17.17
C PRO A 46 -15.98 -5.08 18.66
N PHE A 47 -14.81 -4.96 19.29
CA PHE A 47 -14.68 -5.04 20.75
C PHE A 47 -14.97 -3.68 21.40
N PRO A 48 -15.70 -3.64 22.53
CA PRO A 48 -15.93 -2.41 23.28
C PRO A 48 -14.60 -1.72 23.62
N ASN A 49 -14.54 -0.40 23.36
CA ASN A 49 -13.38 0.47 23.62
C ASN A 49 -12.12 0.17 22.81
N VAL A 50 -12.18 -0.67 21.77
CA VAL A 50 -11.05 -0.91 20.87
C VAL A 50 -11.24 -0.10 19.58
N ARG A 51 -10.19 0.59 19.16
CA ARG A 51 -10.16 1.32 17.89
C ARG A 51 -9.66 0.39 16.79
N TYR A 52 -10.53 0.07 15.83
CA TYR A 52 -10.24 -0.87 14.74
C TYR A 52 -9.55 -0.21 13.55
N THR A 53 -9.78 1.09 13.36
CA THR A 53 -9.28 1.85 12.22
C THR A 53 -8.54 3.08 12.70
N ALA A 54 -7.27 3.19 12.33
CA ALA A 54 -6.42 4.33 12.58
C ALA A 54 -5.80 4.86 11.28
N PRO A 55 -5.73 6.20 11.07
CA PRO A 55 -5.05 6.75 9.92
C PRO A 55 -3.57 6.42 10.01
N GLY A 56 -2.99 5.98 8.89
CA GLY A 56 -1.54 5.92 8.74
C GLY A 56 -0.93 7.32 8.81
N PRO A 57 0.32 7.45 9.29
CA PRO A 57 1.07 8.69 9.20
C PRO A 57 1.46 9.00 7.74
N PRO A 58 2.05 10.18 7.46
CA PRO A 58 2.75 10.40 6.21
C PRO A 58 3.85 9.35 6.00
N ASP A 59 4.01 8.86 4.77
CA ASP A 59 5.00 7.83 4.44
C ASP A 59 5.61 8.01 3.04
N LEU A 60 6.72 7.31 2.81
CA LEU A 60 7.41 7.22 1.54
C LEU A 60 7.68 5.75 1.21
N GLU A 61 6.79 5.17 0.43
CA GLU A 61 6.78 3.75 0.11
C GLU A 61 7.78 3.44 -1.00
N PRO A 62 8.76 2.54 -0.80
CA PRO A 62 9.67 2.12 -1.86
C PRO A 62 8.92 1.30 -2.91
N VAL A 63 9.15 1.58 -4.19
CA VAL A 63 8.55 0.83 -5.29
C VAL A 63 9.44 -0.35 -5.66
N ILE A 64 8.87 -1.55 -5.60
CA ILE A 64 9.49 -2.76 -6.17
C ILE A 64 9.14 -2.80 -7.66
N ASN A 65 10.14 -2.77 -8.53
CA ASN A 65 9.92 -2.88 -9.96
C ASN A 65 9.68 -4.35 -10.36
N ALA A 66 8.41 -4.68 -10.62
CA ALA A 66 7.97 -6.00 -11.04
C ALA A 66 7.56 -6.05 -12.53
N LEU A 67 8.04 -5.11 -13.37
CA LEU A 67 7.66 -5.06 -14.79
C LEU A 67 8.18 -6.27 -15.58
N ASP A 68 9.39 -6.76 -15.26
CA ASP A 68 10.01 -7.90 -15.93
C ASP A 68 9.66 -9.24 -15.27
N ASP A 69 9.46 -9.25 -13.95
CA ASP A 69 9.08 -10.41 -13.16
C ASP A 69 7.87 -10.06 -12.28
N PRO A 70 6.65 -10.20 -12.81
CA PRO A 70 5.44 -9.82 -12.08
C PRO A 70 5.28 -10.63 -10.79
N MET A 71 5.23 -9.94 -9.65
CA MET A 71 5.00 -10.52 -8.32
C MET A 71 3.53 -10.97 -8.14
N ARG A 72 3.09 -11.91 -8.98
CA ARG A 72 1.72 -12.41 -8.97
C ARG A 72 1.54 -13.49 -7.92
N VAL A 73 0.60 -13.29 -7.02
CA VAL A 73 0.06 -14.39 -6.22
C VAL A 73 -0.81 -15.26 -7.13
N SER A 74 -0.53 -16.56 -7.17
CA SER A 74 -1.37 -17.53 -7.88
C SER A 74 -2.18 -18.34 -6.86
N ASN A 75 -3.51 -18.35 -7.01
CA ASN A 75 -4.39 -19.19 -6.21
C ASN A 75 -4.54 -20.57 -6.88
N ILE A 76 -3.42 -21.26 -7.11
CA ILE A 76 -3.47 -22.65 -7.58
C ILE A 76 -3.84 -23.51 -6.37
N PRO A 77 -4.95 -24.28 -6.42
CA PRO A 77 -5.35 -25.18 -5.33
C PRO A 77 -4.33 -26.28 -5.05
#